data_AF-E6V801-F1
#
_entry.id   AF-E6V801-F1
#
_cell.length_a   1.000
_cell.length_b   1.000
_cell.length_c   1.000
_cell.angle_alpha   90.00
_cell.angle_beta   90.00
_cell.angle_gamma   90.00
#
_symmetry.space_group_name_H-M   'P 1'
#
loop_
_entity.id
_entity.type
_entity.pdbx_description
1 polymer ?
#
loop_
_entity_poly.entity_id
_entity_poly.type
_entity_poly.pdbx_seq_one_letter_code
_entity_poly.pdbx_strand_id
1 'polypeptide(L)'
;MPVASHAVAGIPARASTALHSRTPKRPMTTIDHDAPLRPRRGFAGMDPERRREIARLGGRAAHELGRAHEFTPEEAREARAKSLRGQDADGGASGP
;
A
#
# COMPACT_ATOMS: atom_id res chain seq x y z
N MET A 1 63.79 27.14 -30.25
CA MET A 1 62.45 27.69 -29.94
C MET A 1 61.85 26.85 -28.81
N PRO A 2 61.42 27.44 -27.69
CA PRO A 2 61.19 26.74 -26.42
C PRO A 2 59.85 25.97 -26.39
N VAL A 3 59.87 24.78 -25.77
CA VAL A 3 58.69 23.98 -25.44
C VAL A 3 57.98 24.58 -24.22
N ALA A 4 56.81 25.19 -24.42
CA ALA A 4 56.04 25.81 -23.35
C ALA A 4 55.26 24.73 -22.56
N SER A 5 55.72 24.49 -21.34
CA SER A 5 55.06 23.69 -20.32
C SER A 5 53.70 24.29 -19.95
N HIS A 6 52.61 23.57 -20.22
CA HIS A 6 51.25 23.99 -19.86
C HIS A 6 50.95 23.53 -18.43
N ALA A 7 50.95 24.46 -17.48
CA ALA A 7 50.60 24.21 -16.08
C ALA A 7 49.08 24.01 -15.96
N VAL A 8 48.64 22.88 -15.41
CA VAL A 8 47.23 22.62 -15.09
C VAL A 8 46.85 23.38 -13.82
N ALA A 9 46.01 24.40 -13.98
CA ALA A 9 45.43 25.12 -12.85
C ALA A 9 44.45 24.21 -12.10
N GLY A 10 44.54 24.22 -10.77
CA GLY A 10 43.78 23.35 -9.87
C GLY A 10 42.27 23.46 -10.06
N ILE A 11 41.62 22.31 -10.17
CA ILE A 11 40.16 22.16 -10.14
C ILE A 11 39.69 22.52 -8.72
N PRO A 12 38.80 23.50 -8.51
CA PRO A 12 38.21 23.72 -7.19
C PRO A 12 37.30 22.54 -6.84
N ALA A 13 37.47 22.01 -5.63
CA ALA A 13 36.63 20.95 -5.08
C ALA A 13 35.15 21.36 -5.17
N ARG A 14 34.36 20.54 -5.87
CA ARG A 14 32.92 20.76 -6.02
C ARG A 14 32.27 20.61 -4.65
N ALA A 15 31.82 21.73 -4.08
CA ALA A 15 31.08 21.76 -2.83
C ALA A 15 29.87 20.80 -2.94
N SER A 16 29.84 19.81 -2.05
CA SER A 16 28.81 18.78 -2.01
C SER A 16 27.48 19.46 -1.71
N THR A 17 26.63 19.61 -2.74
CA THR A 17 25.29 20.17 -2.58
C THR A 17 24.54 19.36 -1.53
N ALA A 18 24.04 20.11 -0.56
CA ALA A 18 23.41 19.67 0.66
C ALA A 18 22.18 18.79 0.43
N LEU A 19 21.93 17.93 1.44
CA LEU A 19 20.65 17.37 1.87
C LEU A 19 19.58 17.23 0.78
N HIS A 20 19.43 16.01 0.25
CA HIS A 20 18.10 15.54 -0.11
C HIS A 20 17.31 15.45 1.20
N SER A 21 16.42 16.42 1.45
CA SER A 21 15.47 16.32 2.54
C SER A 21 14.68 15.04 2.32
N ARG A 22 14.90 14.06 3.20
CA ARG A 22 14.16 12.81 3.25
C ARG A 22 12.74 13.21 3.62
N THR A 23 11.90 13.43 2.61
CA THR A 23 10.48 13.75 2.82
C THR A 23 9.91 12.69 3.78
N PRO A 24 9.24 13.10 4.87
CA PRO A 24 8.66 12.12 5.77
C PRO A 24 7.65 11.31 4.97
N LYS A 25 7.85 9.99 4.94
CA LYS A 25 6.92 9.04 4.35
C LYS A 25 5.60 9.23 5.09
N ARG A 26 4.63 9.90 4.45
CA ARG A 26 3.32 10.14 5.05
C ARG A 26 2.77 8.79 5.52
N PRO A 27 2.34 8.67 6.78
CA PRO A 27 1.80 7.41 7.28
C PRO A 27 0.61 7.04 6.40
N MET A 28 0.59 5.80 5.88
CA MET A 28 -0.45 5.34 4.95
C MET A 28 -1.85 5.24 5.58
N THR A 29 -2.00 5.66 6.85
CA THR A 29 -3.21 5.57 7.64
C THR A 29 -4.09 6.83 7.56
N THR A 30 -3.57 7.97 7.11
CA THR A 30 -4.35 9.20 6.99
C THR A 30 -4.64 9.47 5.51
N ILE A 31 -5.76 8.93 5.03
CA ILE A 31 -6.39 9.50 3.84
C ILE A 31 -6.84 10.90 4.30
N ASP A 32 -6.15 11.96 3.89
CA ASP A 32 -6.57 13.32 4.20
C ASP A 32 -7.87 13.59 3.43
N HIS A 33 -9.01 13.69 4.12
CA HIS A 33 -10.31 13.96 3.50
C HIS A 33 -10.53 15.46 3.25
N ASP A 34 -9.59 16.32 3.70
CA ASP A 34 -9.73 17.79 3.79
C ASP A 34 -8.78 18.57 2.86
N ALA A 35 -7.92 17.88 2.10
CA ALA A 35 -7.23 18.47 0.96
C ALA A 35 -8.20 18.55 -0.24
N PRO A 36 -8.09 19.51 -1.19
CA PRO A 36 -8.96 19.55 -2.36
C PRO A 36 -8.91 18.18 -3.03
N LEU A 37 -10.03 17.45 -2.90
CA LEU A 37 -10.13 16.04 -3.19
C LEU A 37 -9.86 15.86 -4.67
N ARG A 38 -8.61 15.53 -5.02
CA ARG A 38 -8.32 15.05 -6.36
C ARG A 38 -9.31 13.91 -6.60
N PRO A 39 -10.09 13.95 -7.70
CA PRO A 39 -11.13 12.96 -7.92
C PRO A 39 -10.49 11.59 -7.79
N ARG A 40 -11.07 10.75 -6.93
CA ARG A 40 -10.57 9.39 -6.70
C ARG A 40 -10.50 8.71 -8.07
N ARG A 41 -9.36 8.09 -8.39
CA ARG A 41 -9.11 7.46 -9.69
C ARG A 41 -9.10 5.94 -9.54
N GLY A 42 -9.29 5.22 -10.64
CA GLY A 42 -9.25 3.77 -10.68
C GLY A 42 -10.30 3.12 -9.77
N PHE A 43 -9.96 2.01 -9.13
CA PHE A 43 -10.90 1.24 -8.30
C PHE A 43 -11.47 2.07 -7.14
N ALA A 44 -10.69 2.99 -6.55
CA ALA A 44 -11.15 3.83 -5.45
C ALA A 44 -12.20 4.88 -5.87
N GLY A 45 -12.20 5.29 -7.15
CA GLY A 45 -13.13 6.27 -7.72
C GLY A 45 -14.35 5.68 -8.43
N MET A 46 -14.41 4.35 -8.56
CA MET A 46 -15.52 3.67 -9.21
C MET A 46 -16.76 3.64 -8.31
N ASP A 47 -17.94 3.54 -8.94
CA ASP A 47 -19.22 3.38 -8.25
C ASP A 47 -19.19 2.21 -7.22
N PRO A 48 -19.74 2.39 -6.01
CA PRO A 48 -19.71 1.38 -4.96
C PRO A 48 -20.38 0.06 -5.36
N GLU A 49 -21.45 0.07 -6.13
CA GLU A 49 -22.12 -1.15 -6.60
C GLU A 49 -21.23 -1.91 -7.57
N ARG A 50 -20.59 -1.18 -8.49
CA ARG A 50 -19.64 -1.77 -9.44
C ARG A 50 -18.42 -2.38 -8.75
N ARG A 51 -17.89 -1.75 -7.68
CA ARG A 51 -16.80 -2.33 -6.88
C ARG A 51 -17.22 -3.62 -6.19
N ARG A 52 -18.42 -3.65 -5.62
CA ARG A 52 -18.98 -4.87 -4.99
C ARG A 52 -19.14 -5.98 -6.01
N GLU A 53 -19.62 -5.67 -7.22
CA GLU A 53 -19.73 -6.64 -8.30
C GLU A 53 -18.36 -7.22 -8.68
N ILE A 54 -17.35 -6.37 -8.90
CA ILE A 54 -15.98 -6.81 -9.21
C ILE A 54 -15.40 -7.67 -8.09
N ALA A 55 -15.59 -7.29 -6.82
CA ALA A 55 -15.15 -8.10 -5.69
C ALA A 55 -15.83 -9.47 -5.64
N ARG A 56 -17.16 -9.51 -5.86
CA ARG A 56 -17.93 -10.76 -5.93
C ARG A 56 -17.49 -11.66 -7.09
N LEU A 57 -17.16 -11.08 -8.24
CA LEU A 57 -16.64 -11.82 -9.39
C LEU A 57 -15.23 -12.34 -9.14
N GLY A 58 -14.34 -11.53 -8.56
CA GLY A 58 -12.98 -11.95 -8.23
C GLY A 58 -12.93 -13.12 -7.24
N GLY A 59 -13.80 -13.10 -6.22
CA GLY A 59 -13.93 -14.21 -5.28
C GLY A 59 -14.42 -15.51 -5.93
N ARG A 60 -15.45 -15.41 -6.78
CA ARG A 60 -15.97 -16.57 -7.54
C ARG A 60 -14.94 -17.14 -8.50
N ALA A 61 -14.29 -16.29 -9.29
CA ALA A 61 -13.25 -16.71 -10.22
C ALA A 61 -12.07 -17.40 -9.51
N ALA A 62 -11.65 -16.91 -8.34
CA ALA A 62 -10.58 -17.55 -7.57
C ALA A 62 -10.95 -18.98 -7.11
N HIS A 63 -12.23 -19.19 -6.78
CA HIS A 63 -12.75 -20.49 -6.38
C HIS A 63 -12.88 -21.44 -7.59
N GLU A 64 -13.45 -20.94 -8.70
CA GLU A 64 -13.58 -21.69 -9.96
C GLU A 64 -12.21 -22.11 -10.54
N LEU A 65 -11.20 -21.26 -10.42
CA LEU A 65 -9.84 -21.55 -10.89
C LEU A 65 -9.06 -22.51 -9.96
N GLY A 66 -9.65 -22.98 -8.86
CA GLY A 66 -8.98 -23.86 -7.89
C GLY A 66 -7.77 -23.22 -7.19
N ARG A 67 -7.67 -21.89 -7.23
CA ARG A 67 -6.62 -21.13 -6.52
C ARG A 67 -6.99 -20.83 -5.08
N ALA A 68 -8.27 -20.99 -4.72
CA ALA A 68 -8.74 -20.85 -3.35
C ALA A 68 -8.59 -22.17 -2.59
N HIS A 69 -8.35 -22.08 -1.27
CA HIS A 69 -8.47 -23.22 -0.36
C HIS A 69 -9.93 -23.68 -0.31
N GLU A 70 -10.17 -24.95 -0.61
CA GLU A 70 -11.48 -25.57 -0.47
C GLU A 70 -11.63 -26.04 0.99
N PHE A 71 -12.48 -25.35 1.76
CA PHE A 71 -12.77 -25.77 3.12
C PHE A 71 -13.66 -27.00 3.10
N THR A 72 -13.23 -28.07 3.76
CA THR A 72 -14.14 -29.16 4.07
C THR A 72 -15.21 -28.67 5.07
N PRO A 73 -16.41 -29.29 5.10
CA PRO A 73 -17.46 -28.91 6.05
C PRO A 73 -17.02 -28.98 7.52
N GLU A 74 -16.08 -29.87 7.84
CA GLU A 74 -15.49 -30.01 9.17
C GLU A 74 -14.56 -28.82 9.50
N GLU A 75 -13.66 -28.46 8.59
CA GLU A 75 -12.78 -27.29 8.74
C GLU A 75 -13.57 -25.98 8.86
N ALA A 76 -14.65 -25.82 8.08
CA ALA A 76 -15.53 -24.65 8.18
C ALA A 76 -16.19 -24.53 9.57
N ARG A 77 -16.61 -25.66 10.16
CA ARG A 77 -17.17 -25.71 11.51
C ARG A 77 -16.12 -25.38 12.56
N GLU A 78 -14.92 -25.92 12.44
CA GLU A 78 -13.83 -25.60 13.35
C GLU A 78 -13.42 -24.13 13.28
N ALA A 79 -13.27 -23.59 12.06
CA ALA A 79 -12.94 -22.18 11.85
C ALA A 79 -14.01 -21.27 12.45
N ARG A 80 -15.30 -21.60 12.26
CA ARG A 80 -16.42 -20.88 12.88
C ARG A 80 -16.42 -21.01 14.41
N ALA A 81 -16.11 -22.19 14.95
CA ALA A 81 -16.01 -22.41 16.39
C ALA A 81 -14.83 -21.62 16.99
N LYS A 82 -13.69 -21.56 16.28
CA LYS A 82 -12.53 -20.73 16.65
C LYS A 82 -12.86 -19.24 16.57
N SER A 83 -13.58 -18.79 15.54
CA SER A 83 -13.99 -17.38 15.42
C SER A 83 -15.00 -16.98 16.49
N LEU A 84 -15.90 -17.87 16.89
CA LEU A 84 -16.84 -17.60 18.00
C LEU A 84 -16.10 -17.49 19.33
N ARG A 85 -15.19 -18.43 19.63
CA ARG A 85 -14.40 -18.41 20.87
C ARG A 85 -13.43 -17.21 20.96
N GLY A 86 -13.02 -16.63 19.83
CA GLY A 86 -12.12 -15.47 19.80
C GLY A 86 -12.84 -14.11 19.84
N GLN A 87 -14.14 -14.05 19.49
CA GLN A 87 -14.93 -12.81 19.54
C GLN A 87 -15.15 -12.31 20.97
N ASP A 88 -15.12 -13.21 21.95
CA ASP A 88 -15.23 -12.87 23.37
C ASP A 88 -13.93 -12.23 23.93
N ALA A 89 -12.82 -12.29 23.19
CA ALA A 89 -11.50 -11.89 23.69
C ALA A 89 -10.97 -10.55 23.12
N ASP A 90 -11.56 -9.99 22.05
CA ASP A 90 -11.00 -8.82 21.34
C ASP A 90 -12.03 -7.72 20.94
N GLY A 91 -13.17 -7.66 21.62
CA GLY A 91 -14.29 -6.76 21.27
C GLY A 91 -14.41 -5.46 22.06
N GLY A 92 -13.37 -5.02 22.77
CA GLY A 92 -13.42 -3.86 23.67
C GLY A 92 -12.33 -2.83 23.42
N ALA A 93 -12.34 -2.11 22.29
CA ALA A 93 -11.76 -0.75 22.19
C ALA A 93 -12.09 -0.04 20.86
N SER A 94 -12.46 1.24 21.01
CA SER A 94 -12.61 2.33 20.03
C SER A 94 -13.83 2.37 19.12
N GLY A 95 -14.84 3.17 19.54
CA GLY A 95 -15.78 3.90 18.67
C GLY A 95 -15.15 5.17 18.08
N PRO A 96 -15.90 6.23 17.73
CA PRO A 96 -17.36 6.44 17.78
C PRO A 96 -18.15 5.97 16.54
#